data_AF-A0A6G5ABB1-F1
#
_entry.id   AF-A0A6G5ABB1-F1
#
_cell.length_a   1.000
_cell.length_b   1.000
_cell.length_c   1.000
_cell.angle_alpha   90.00
_cell.angle_beta   90.00
_cell.angle_gamma   90.00
#
_symmetry.space_group_name_H-M   'P 1'
#
loop_
_entity.id
_entity.type
_entity.pdbx_description
1 polymer ?
#
loop_
_entity_poly.entity_id
_entity_poly.type
_entity_poly.pdbx_seq_one_letter_code
_entity_poly.pdbx_strand_id
1 'polypeptide(L)'
;FMITELDTESRNVGLKMNIHKTKVMCYSLSRKQHFAIGGETLEVVKEYVYLGQVITAEPNHVSEITRRIGMGWITFGKHSQIKNGSLPLTLKRKVHNSSILPVITYEGGTWRLTKRVQLKLRTTQRAMERKMIGVTLRDKKRAEWIREKTGAKDITVEIKKKKWTWAGHVACSQDNHWSLRVAD
;
A
#
# COMPACT_ATOMS: atom_id res chain seq x y z
N PHE A 1 -17.81 -26.46 -8.26
CA PHE A 1 -16.65 -25.64 -7.82
C PHE A 1 -17.19 -24.44 -7.05
N MET A 2 -16.53 -23.98 -5.99
CA MET A 2 -17.02 -22.85 -5.16
C MET A 2 -17.48 -21.62 -5.98
N ILE A 3 -16.80 -21.33 -7.10
CA ILE A 3 -17.13 -20.21 -7.99
C ILE A 3 -18.45 -20.40 -8.74
N THR A 4 -18.78 -21.63 -9.17
CA THR A 4 -20.04 -21.89 -9.89
C THR A 4 -21.24 -21.81 -8.97
N GLU A 5 -21.07 -22.27 -7.73
CA GLU A 5 -22.08 -22.16 -6.68
C GLU A 5 -22.36 -20.69 -6.32
N LEU A 6 -21.30 -19.89 -6.18
CA LEU A 6 -21.43 -18.44 -5.94
C LEU A 6 -22.20 -17.73 -7.08
N ASP A 7 -21.97 -18.10 -8.34
CA ASP A 7 -22.71 -17.55 -9.49
C ASP A 7 -24.19 -17.95 -9.46
N THR A 8 -24.50 -19.20 -9.14
CA THR A 8 -25.89 -19.67 -8.98
C THR A 8 -26.61 -18.92 -7.86
N GLU A 9 -26.02 -18.83 -6.67
CA GLU A 9 -26.62 -18.13 -5.54
C GLU A 9 -26.74 -16.62 -5.77
N SER A 10 -25.77 -16.02 -6.46
CA SER A 10 -25.86 -14.61 -6.86
C SER A 10 -27.06 -14.37 -7.78
N ARG A 11 -27.34 -15.28 -8.73
CA ARG A 11 -28.49 -15.17 -9.62
C ARG A 11 -29.81 -15.34 -8.89
N ASN A 12 -29.88 -16.20 -7.88
CA ASN A 12 -31.07 -16.39 -7.05
C ASN A 12 -31.53 -15.09 -6.36
N VAL A 13 -30.57 -14.21 -6.01
CA VAL A 13 -30.84 -12.89 -5.43
C VAL A 13 -30.86 -11.75 -6.45
N GLY A 14 -30.85 -12.06 -7.76
CA GLY A 14 -30.92 -11.07 -8.84
C GLY A 14 -29.59 -10.38 -9.18
N LEU A 15 -28.45 -10.90 -8.72
CA LEU A 15 -27.11 -10.38 -9.03
C LEU A 15 -26.45 -11.18 -10.17
N LYS A 16 -25.63 -10.49 -10.98
CA LYS A 16 -24.85 -11.10 -12.06
C LYS A 16 -23.36 -10.83 -11.87
N MET A 17 -22.55 -11.88 -11.94
CA MET A 17 -21.08 -11.73 -11.90
C MET A 17 -20.55 -11.02 -13.15
N ASN A 18 -19.65 -10.06 -12.94
CA ASN A 18 -18.94 -9.40 -14.02
C ASN A 18 -17.64 -10.16 -14.32
N ILE A 19 -17.66 -10.99 -15.35
CA ILE A 19 -16.54 -11.86 -15.74
C ILE A 19 -15.26 -11.06 -16.01
N HIS A 20 -15.36 -9.86 -16.58
CA HIS A 20 -14.19 -9.02 -16.85
C HIS A 20 -13.53 -8.45 -15.59
N LYS A 21 -14.30 -8.21 -14.52
CA LYS A 21 -13.78 -7.76 -13.22
C LYS A 21 -13.36 -8.92 -12.32
N THR A 22 -13.98 -10.08 -12.47
CA THR A 22 -13.66 -11.28 -11.69
C THR A 22 -12.37 -11.91 -12.21
N LYS A 23 -11.37 -12.03 -11.34
CA LYS A 23 -10.09 -12.66 -11.64
C LYS A 23 -9.83 -13.79 -10.67
N VAL A 24 -9.12 -14.82 -11.12
CA VAL A 24 -8.69 -15.93 -10.28
C VAL A 24 -7.20 -15.77 -10.00
N MET A 25 -6.81 -15.92 -8.74
CA MET A 25 -5.40 -15.95 -8.35
C MET A 25 -5.07 -17.33 -7.82
N CYS A 26 -4.03 -17.95 -8.37
CA CYS A 26 -3.57 -19.28 -7.96
C CYS A 26 -2.20 -19.18 -7.28
N TYR A 27 -1.97 -20.04 -6.29
CA TYR A 27 -0.65 -20.15 -5.69
C TYR A 27 0.33 -20.81 -6.67
N SER A 28 1.63 -20.55 -6.50
CA SER A 28 2.68 -21.02 -7.44
C SER A 28 2.75 -22.55 -7.57
N LEU A 29 2.29 -23.28 -6.56
CA LEU A 29 2.23 -24.75 -6.54
C LEU A 29 0.92 -25.33 -7.12
N SER A 30 -0.03 -24.48 -7.51
CA SER A 30 -1.30 -24.94 -8.05
C SER A 30 -1.15 -25.47 -9.48
N ARG A 31 -1.77 -26.61 -9.77
CA ARG A 31 -1.89 -27.12 -11.15
C ARG A 31 -2.66 -26.12 -12.00
N LYS A 32 -2.29 -25.97 -13.27
CA LYS A 32 -3.06 -25.16 -14.23
C LYS A 32 -4.48 -25.72 -14.31
N GLN A 33 -5.45 -24.93 -13.85
CA GLN A 33 -6.87 -25.24 -13.89
C GLN A 33 -7.57 -24.22 -14.79
N HIS A 34 -8.57 -24.70 -15.52
CA HIS A 34 -9.46 -23.86 -16.30
C HIS A 34 -10.63 -23.44 -15.41
N PHE A 35 -10.85 -22.14 -15.29
CA PHE A 35 -11.97 -21.56 -14.54
C PHE A 35 -12.93 -20.93 -15.54
N ALA A 36 -14.18 -21.39 -15.57
CA ALA A 36 -15.20 -20.84 -16.45
C ALA A 36 -16.54 -20.67 -15.72
N ILE A 37 -17.27 -19.61 -16.08
CA ILE A 37 -18.63 -19.34 -15.61
C ILE A 37 -19.48 -19.00 -16.83
N GLY A 38 -20.61 -19.67 -17.01
CA GLY A 38 -21.52 -19.38 -18.13
C GLY A 38 -20.89 -19.55 -19.53
N GLY A 39 -19.87 -20.41 -19.65
CA GLY A 39 -19.13 -20.61 -20.91
C GLY A 39 -17.98 -19.62 -21.15
N GLU A 40 -17.86 -18.56 -20.34
CA GLU A 40 -16.75 -17.61 -20.42
C GLU A 40 -15.61 -18.01 -19.47
N THR A 41 -14.36 -17.91 -19.96
CA THR A 41 -13.17 -18.25 -19.16
C THR A 41 -12.74 -17.08 -18.29
N LEU A 42 -12.53 -17.33 -17.00
CA LEU A 42 -11.98 -16.34 -16.08
C LEU A 42 -10.47 -16.20 -16.27
N GLU A 43 -10.01 -14.96 -16.26
CA GLU A 43 -8.58 -14.65 -16.33
C GLU A 43 -7.87 -15.01 -15.02
N VAL A 44 -6.78 -15.78 -15.14
CA VAL A 44 -5.89 -16.11 -14.02
C VAL A 44 -4.77 -15.07 -13.96
N VAL A 45 -4.69 -14.33 -12.85
CA VAL A 45 -3.74 -13.23 -12.64
C VAL A 45 -2.75 -13.55 -11.52
N LYS A 46 -1.54 -12.99 -11.61
CA LYS A 46 -0.51 -13.10 -10.56
C LYS A 46 -0.64 -12.04 -9.48
N GLU A 47 -1.14 -10.87 -9.85
CA GLU A 47 -1.35 -9.72 -8.97
C GLU A 47 -2.74 -9.15 -9.23
N TYR A 48 -3.39 -8.63 -8.18
CA TYR A 48 -4.69 -7.97 -8.30
C TYR A 48 -4.81 -6.84 -7.28
N VAL A 49 -5.46 -5.73 -7.64
CA VAL A 49 -5.72 -4.62 -6.71
C VAL A 49 -7.05 -4.86 -6.01
N TYR A 50 -6.99 -5.26 -4.74
CA TYR A 50 -8.17 -5.46 -3.90
C TYR A 50 -8.23 -4.39 -2.80
N LEU A 51 -9.37 -3.70 -2.69
CA LEU A 51 -9.58 -2.58 -1.74
C LEU A 51 -8.45 -1.55 -1.76
N GLY A 52 -7.90 -1.36 -2.96
CA GLY A 52 -6.82 -0.44 -3.19
C GLY A 52 -5.44 -0.98 -2.88
N GLN A 53 -5.22 -2.19 -2.34
CA GLN A 53 -3.90 -2.82 -2.15
C GLN A 53 -3.61 -3.86 -3.24
N VAL A 54 -2.37 -3.90 -3.76
CA VAL A 54 -1.94 -5.03 -4.60
C VAL A 54 -1.75 -6.27 -3.74
N ILE A 55 -2.52 -7.30 -4.03
CA ILE A 55 -2.39 -8.65 -3.50
C ILE A 55 -1.64 -9.50 -4.50
N THR A 56 -0.73 -10.33 -4.00
CA THR A 56 0.09 -11.25 -4.79
C THR A 56 0.12 -12.61 -4.12
N ALA A 57 0.27 -13.68 -4.90
CA ALA A 57 0.48 -15.03 -4.35
C ALA A 57 1.86 -15.17 -3.67
N GLU A 58 2.83 -14.32 -4.01
CA GLU A 58 4.15 -14.31 -3.39
C GLU A 58 4.14 -13.62 -2.01
N PRO A 59 4.98 -14.07 -1.05
CA PRO A 59 5.03 -13.54 0.31
C PRO A 59 5.80 -12.20 0.42
N ASN A 60 5.84 -11.40 -0.65
CA ASN A 60 6.53 -10.12 -0.68
C ASN A 60 5.57 -8.99 -1.11
N HIS A 61 5.82 -7.77 -0.63
CA HIS A 61 4.98 -6.60 -0.94
C HIS A 61 5.69 -5.59 -1.85
N VAL A 62 6.68 -6.06 -2.64
CA VAL A 62 7.55 -5.15 -3.38
C VAL A 62 6.78 -4.38 -4.45
N SER A 63 5.85 -5.04 -5.15
CA SER A 63 4.98 -4.40 -6.16
C SER A 63 4.07 -3.36 -5.51
N GLU A 64 3.38 -3.70 -4.42
CA GLU A 64 2.53 -2.74 -3.69
C GLU A 64 3.29 -1.51 -3.20
N ILE A 65 4.45 -1.71 -2.56
CA ILE A 65 5.26 -0.60 -2.05
C ILE A 65 5.74 0.30 -3.19
N THR A 66 6.13 -0.29 -4.32
CA THR A 66 6.55 0.46 -5.51
C THR A 66 5.40 1.28 -6.07
N ARG A 67 4.21 0.69 -6.15
CA ARG A 67 2.98 1.39 -6.58
C ARG A 67 2.65 2.55 -5.66
N ARG A 68 2.72 2.37 -4.33
CA ARG A 68 2.47 3.44 -3.34
C ARG A 68 3.47 4.57 -3.41
N ILE A 69 4.74 4.26 -3.63
CA ILE A 69 5.78 5.27 -3.88
C ILE A 69 5.43 6.06 -5.15
N GLY A 70 5.04 5.39 -6.23
CA GLY A 70 4.60 6.04 -7.47
C GLY A 70 3.40 6.96 -7.25
N MET A 71 2.36 6.48 -6.57
CA MET A 71 1.20 7.29 -6.18
C MET A 71 1.60 8.48 -5.30
N GLY A 72 2.51 8.28 -4.34
CA GLY A 72 3.05 9.35 -3.51
C GLY A 72 3.75 10.43 -4.33
N TRP A 73 4.54 10.05 -5.33
CA TRP A 73 5.16 11.00 -6.26
C TRP A 73 4.16 11.74 -7.13
N ILE A 74 3.12 11.06 -7.63
CA ILE A 74 2.04 11.69 -8.40
C ILE A 74 1.35 12.74 -7.53
N THR A 75 0.96 12.38 -6.31
CA THR A 75 0.32 13.30 -5.35
C THR A 75 1.25 14.46 -4.98
N PHE A 76 2.53 14.19 -4.73
CA PHE A 76 3.53 15.23 -4.48
C PHE A 76 3.68 16.18 -5.67
N GLY A 77 3.66 15.65 -6.90
CA GLY A 77 3.74 16.43 -8.13
C GLY A 77 2.52 17.31 -8.39
N LYS A 78 1.31 16.83 -8.04
CA LYS A 78 0.07 17.62 -8.10
C LYS A 78 0.13 18.86 -7.20
N HIS A 79 0.89 18.79 -6.10
CA HIS A 79 1.13 19.92 -5.21
C HIS A 79 2.40 20.70 -5.60
N SER A 80 2.38 21.32 -6.78
CA SER A 80 3.51 22.10 -7.32
C SER A 80 4.03 23.17 -6.34
N GLN A 81 3.14 23.77 -5.54
CA GLN A 81 3.47 24.75 -4.50
C GLN A 81 4.36 24.20 -3.37
N ILE A 82 4.28 22.90 -3.09
CA ILE A 82 5.16 22.24 -2.11
C ILE A 82 6.57 22.09 -2.67
N LYS A 83 6.66 21.74 -3.96
CA LYS A 83 7.93 21.45 -4.65
C LYS A 83 8.68 22.71 -5.07
N ASN A 84 7.97 23.66 -5.69
CA ASN A 84 8.54 24.82 -6.37
C ASN A 84 7.99 26.17 -5.86
N GLY A 85 6.96 26.14 -5.00
CA GLY A 85 6.31 27.35 -4.52
C GLY A 85 7.05 28.03 -3.37
N SER A 86 6.71 29.29 -3.14
CA SER A 86 7.19 30.14 -2.04
C SER A 86 6.49 29.86 -0.70
N LEU A 87 5.74 28.76 -0.58
CA LEU A 87 5.04 28.41 0.65
C LEU A 87 6.01 28.27 1.83
N PRO A 88 5.64 28.76 3.03
CA PRO A 88 6.40 28.51 4.24
C PRO A 88 6.61 27.02 4.49
N LEU A 89 7.80 26.66 4.98
CA LEU A 89 8.16 25.25 5.22
C LEU A 89 7.19 24.55 6.18
N THR A 90 6.61 25.29 7.13
CA THR A 90 5.58 24.79 8.05
C THR A 90 4.34 24.31 7.31
N LEU A 91 3.87 25.02 6.29
CA LEU A 91 2.73 24.63 5.48
C LEU A 91 3.08 23.46 4.56
N LYS A 92 4.26 23.49 3.92
CA LYS A 92 4.77 22.37 3.13
C LYS A 92 4.82 21.07 3.95
N ARG A 93 5.32 21.15 5.19
CA ARG A 93 5.34 20.04 6.17
C ARG A 93 3.94 19.53 6.49
N LYS A 94 2.99 20.44 6.77
CA LYS A 94 1.60 20.05 7.06
C LYS A 94 1.03 19.23 5.90
N VAL A 95 1.11 19.73 4.67
CA VAL A 95 0.56 19.02 3.50
C VAL A 95 1.30 17.70 3.24
N HIS A 96 2.63 17.67 3.41
CA HIS A 96 3.37 16.41 3.32
C HIS A 96 2.85 15.37 4.31
N ASN A 97 2.70 15.74 5.58
CA ASN A 97 2.26 14.82 6.63
C ASN A 97 0.78 14.42 6.52
N SER A 98 -0.10 15.31 6.04
CA SER A 98 -1.55 15.06 5.95
C SER A 98 -2.00 14.40 4.66
N SER A 99 -1.30 14.64 3.54
CA SER A 99 -1.80 14.27 2.21
C SER A 99 -0.86 13.32 1.46
N ILE A 100 0.46 13.51 1.56
CA ILE A 100 1.43 12.68 0.83
C ILE A 100 1.81 11.44 1.64
N LEU A 101 2.12 11.61 2.93
CA LEU A 101 2.54 10.51 3.79
C LEU A 101 1.47 9.41 3.94
N PRO A 102 0.17 9.72 4.09
CA PRO A 102 -0.87 8.68 4.13
C PRO A 102 -1.00 7.91 2.82
N VAL A 103 -0.79 8.54 1.66
CA VAL A 103 -0.82 7.86 0.35
C VAL A 103 0.31 6.83 0.26
N ILE A 104 1.52 7.18 0.71
CA ILE A 104 2.65 6.26 0.68
C ILE A 104 2.53 5.17 1.76
N THR A 105 1.90 5.46 2.90
CA THR A 105 1.82 4.53 4.05
C THR A 105 0.48 3.78 4.15
N TYR A 106 -0.39 3.91 3.14
CA TYR A 106 -1.65 3.19 3.09
C TYR A 106 -1.40 1.68 3.13
N GLU A 107 -2.15 0.96 3.96
CA GLU A 107 -1.96 -0.49 4.22
C GLU A 107 -0.58 -0.85 4.78
N GLY A 108 0.24 0.14 5.20
CA GLY A 108 1.59 -0.12 5.70
C GLY A 108 1.65 -1.07 6.90
N GLY A 109 0.55 -1.20 7.65
CA GLY A 109 0.42 -2.14 8.77
C GLY A 109 0.55 -3.61 8.36
N THR A 110 0.14 -3.96 7.14
CA THR A 110 0.17 -5.35 6.62
C THR A 110 1.50 -5.70 5.96
N TRP A 111 2.40 -4.73 5.79
CA TRP A 111 3.64 -4.94 5.05
C TRP A 111 4.74 -5.63 5.86
N ARG A 112 5.43 -6.56 5.20
CA ARG A 112 6.74 -7.05 5.63
C ARG A 112 7.83 -5.97 5.54
N LEU A 113 8.17 -5.35 6.68
CA LEU A 113 9.19 -4.30 6.81
C LEU A 113 10.64 -4.82 6.77
N THR A 114 11.09 -5.32 5.62
CA THR A 114 12.51 -5.69 5.43
C THR A 114 13.43 -4.45 5.41
N LYS A 115 14.73 -4.62 5.69
CA LYS A 115 15.71 -3.52 5.61
C LYS A 115 15.69 -2.81 4.25
N ARG A 116 15.54 -3.58 3.15
CA ARG A 116 15.44 -3.07 1.78
C ARG A 116 14.21 -2.20 1.57
N VAL A 117 13.05 -2.64 2.06
CA VAL A 117 11.79 -1.88 1.99
C VAL A 117 11.91 -0.56 2.77
N GLN A 118 12.39 -0.63 4.01
CA GLN A 118 12.54 0.57 4.82
C GLN A 118 13.53 1.57 4.20
N LEU A 119 14.63 1.07 3.60
CA LEU A 119 15.56 1.92 2.85
C LEU A 119 14.88 2.60 1.66
N LYS A 120 14.10 1.87 0.86
CA LYS A 120 13.37 2.41 -0.29
C LYS A 120 12.39 3.52 0.12
N LEU A 121 11.63 3.31 1.20
CA LEU A 121 10.70 4.29 1.76
C LEU A 121 11.42 5.54 2.29
N ARG A 122 12.50 5.35 3.08
CA ARG A 122 13.31 6.48 3.59
C ARG A 122 13.96 7.28 2.47
N THR A 123 14.50 6.62 1.46
CA THR A 123 15.11 7.31 0.29
C THR A 123 14.07 8.12 -0.47
N THR A 124 12.87 7.57 -0.65
CA THR A 124 11.73 8.28 -1.27
C THR A 124 11.36 9.53 -0.48
N GLN A 125 11.15 9.39 0.83
CA GLN A 125 10.81 10.51 1.71
C GLN A 125 11.90 11.59 1.69
N ARG A 126 13.18 11.20 1.80
CA ARG A 126 14.32 12.14 1.74
C ARG A 126 14.38 12.90 0.43
N ALA A 127 14.03 12.26 -0.69
CA ALA A 127 13.99 12.93 -1.99
C ALA A 127 12.89 14.01 -2.04
N MET A 128 11.70 13.72 -1.49
CA MET A 128 10.60 14.70 -1.37
C MET A 128 10.98 15.84 -0.41
N GLU A 129 11.56 15.52 0.76
CA GLU A 129 12.03 16.49 1.75
C GLU A 129 13.04 17.48 1.17
N ARG A 130 14.04 16.98 0.41
CA ARG A 130 15.00 17.84 -0.30
C ARG A 130 14.34 18.82 -1.24
N LYS A 131 13.33 18.37 -2.00
CA LYS A 131 12.56 19.24 -2.89
C LYS A 131 11.78 20.31 -2.11
N MET A 132 11.21 19.97 -0.95
CA MET A 132 10.48 20.94 -0.11
C MET A 132 11.37 22.10 0.38
N ILE A 133 12.63 21.82 0.70
CA ILE A 133 13.61 22.81 1.20
C ILE A 133 14.49 23.42 0.10
N GLY A 134 14.33 23.01 -1.15
CA GLY A 134 15.13 23.52 -2.27
C GLY A 134 16.59 23.05 -2.30
N VAL A 135 16.92 21.94 -1.63
CA VAL A 135 18.29 21.40 -1.58
C VAL A 135 18.46 20.29 -2.61
N THR A 136 19.63 20.26 -3.24
CA THR A 136 20.04 19.25 -4.21
C THR A 136 21.01 18.24 -3.60
N LEU A 137 21.33 17.17 -4.33
CA LEU A 137 22.35 16.22 -3.90
C LEU A 137 23.77 16.83 -3.91
N ARG A 138 23.99 17.90 -4.68
CA ARG A 138 25.30 18.58 -4.80
C ARG A 138 25.68 19.31 -3.51
N ASP A 139 24.68 19.75 -2.73
CA ASP A 139 24.87 20.46 -1.48
C ASP A 139 25.42 19.57 -0.35
N LYS A 140 25.53 18.25 -0.59
CA LYS A 140 26.07 17.22 0.33
C LYS A 140 25.54 17.33 1.76
N LYS A 141 24.29 17.80 1.93
CA LYS A 141 23.66 17.92 3.24
C LYS A 141 23.33 16.55 3.80
N ARG A 142 23.67 16.37 5.09
CA ARG A 142 23.39 15.16 5.85
C ARG A 142 21.90 14.90 5.96
N ALA A 143 21.53 13.62 6.03
CA ALA A 143 20.13 13.23 6.14
C ALA A 143 19.48 13.69 7.44
N GLU A 144 20.25 13.72 8.54
CA GLU A 144 19.80 14.20 9.84
C GLU A 144 19.40 15.69 9.77
N TRP A 145 20.26 16.50 9.13
CA TRP A 145 20.01 17.93 8.95
C TRP A 145 18.77 18.22 8.08
N ILE A 146 18.56 17.44 7.01
CA ILE A 146 17.37 17.56 6.16
C ILE A 146 16.10 17.27 6.99
N ARG A 147 16.15 16.22 7.82
CA ARG A 147 15.02 15.84 8.67
C ARG A 147 14.73 16.89 9.74
N GLU A 148 15.76 17.43 10.38
CA GLU A 148 15.64 18.48 11.38
C GLU A 148 15.00 19.75 10.79
N LYS A 149 15.46 20.19 9.61
CA LYS A 149 14.88 21.35 8.92
C LYS A 149 13.44 21.11 8.49
N THR A 150 13.18 19.98 7.84
CA THR A 150 11.84 19.68 7.32
C THR A 150 10.83 19.40 8.42
N GLY A 151 11.23 18.76 9.52
CA GLY A 151 10.36 18.31 10.61
C GLY A 151 9.19 17.43 10.15
N ALA A 152 9.33 16.72 9.04
CA ALA A 152 8.34 15.77 8.55
C ALA A 152 8.30 14.53 9.47
N LYS A 153 7.13 13.90 9.59
CA LYS A 153 6.99 12.65 10.36
C LYS A 153 7.80 11.53 9.69
N ASP A 154 8.50 10.71 10.46
CA ASP A 154 9.28 9.61 9.88
C ASP A 154 8.36 8.50 9.33
N ILE A 155 8.53 8.18 8.05
CA ILE A 155 7.70 7.17 7.38
C ILE A 155 7.79 5.79 8.03
N THR A 156 8.97 5.40 8.51
CA THR A 156 9.18 4.10 9.17
C THR A 156 8.47 4.08 10.52
N VAL A 157 8.50 5.18 11.27
CA VAL A 157 7.80 5.31 12.54
C VAL A 157 6.29 5.25 12.34
N GLU A 158 5.76 5.98 11.36
CA GLU A 158 4.31 5.96 11.08
C GLU A 158 3.82 4.57 10.63
N ILE A 159 4.61 3.84 9.83
CA ILE A 159 4.24 2.46 9.47
C ILE A 159 4.31 1.52 10.68
N LYS A 160 5.34 1.65 11.53
CA LYS A 160 5.42 0.86 12.77
C LYS A 160 4.23 1.13 13.69
N LYS A 161 3.81 2.40 13.84
CA LYS A 161 2.60 2.76 14.59
C LYS A 161 1.37 2.06 14.01
N LYS A 162 1.14 2.15 12.70
CA LYS A 162 0.02 1.45 12.03
C LYS A 162 0.04 -0.06 12.29
N LYS A 163 1.22 -0.68 12.27
CA LYS A 163 1.38 -2.10 12.56
C LYS A 163 1.01 -2.45 14.00
N TRP A 164 1.45 -1.64 14.97
CA TRP A 164 1.07 -1.82 16.37
C TRP A 164 -0.41 -1.58 16.62
N THR A 165 -1.00 -0.56 16.00
CA THR A 165 -2.44 -0.30 16.06
C THR A 165 -3.23 -1.48 15.50
N TRP A 166 -2.82 -2.03 14.35
CA TRP A 166 -3.45 -3.22 13.77
C TRP A 166 -3.31 -4.45 14.68
N ALA A 167 -2.12 -4.70 15.25
CA ALA A 167 -1.93 -5.78 16.21
C ALA A 167 -2.82 -5.61 17.45
N GLY A 168 -2.98 -4.38 17.95
CA GLY A 168 -3.91 -4.07 19.04
C GLY A 168 -5.36 -4.35 18.66
N HIS A 169 -5.80 -3.96 17.45
CA HIS A 169 -7.14 -4.30 16.96
C HIS A 169 -7.39 -5.81 16.89
N VAL A 170 -6.39 -6.58 16.43
CA VAL A 170 -6.49 -8.05 16.40
C VAL A 170 -6.56 -8.63 17.82
N ALA A 171 -5.73 -8.14 18.74
CA ALA A 171 -5.69 -8.61 20.12
C ALA A 171 -6.97 -8.28 20.92
N CYS A 172 -7.64 -7.18 20.61
CA CYS A 172 -8.90 -6.78 21.26
C CYS A 172 -10.15 -7.38 20.60
N SER A 173 -10.00 -8.12 19.50
CA SER A 173 -11.13 -8.75 18.81
C SER A 173 -11.63 -9.95 19.62
N GLN A 174 -12.87 -9.87 20.12
CA GLN A 174 -13.52 -10.95 20.89
C GLN A 174 -14.23 -11.98 19.99
N ASP A 175 -14.29 -11.72 18.69
CA ASP A 175 -14.91 -12.63 17.72
C ASP A 175 -14.10 -13.93 17.62
N ASN A 176 -14.78 -15.07 17.40
CA ASN A 176 -14.20 -16.40 17.16
C ASN A 176 -13.46 -16.48 15.81
N HIS A 177 -12.55 -15.53 15.60
CA HIS A 177 -11.80 -15.29 14.40
C HIS A 177 -10.59 -16.22 14.38
N TRP A 178 -10.10 -16.54 13.18
CA TRP A 178 -8.93 -17.41 13.00
C TRP A 178 -7.69 -16.96 13.80
N SER A 179 -7.60 -15.68 14.18
CA SER A 179 -6.50 -15.11 14.94
C SER A 179 -6.37 -15.67 16.36
N LEU A 180 -7.47 -16.09 16.99
CA LEU A 180 -7.42 -16.73 18.32
C LEU A 180 -6.77 -18.11 18.22
N ARG A 181 -7.09 -18.88 17.17
CA ARG A 181 -6.58 -20.26 16.96
C ARG A 181 -5.08 -20.34 16.63
N VAL A 182 -4.43 -19.21 16.33
CA VAL A 182 -3.00 -19.14 15.98
C VAL A 182 -2.17 -18.60 17.17
N ALA A 183 -2.84 -18.07 18.20
CA ALA A 183 -2.19 -17.52 19.39
C ALA A 183 -2.07 -18.54 20.54
N ASP A 184 -2.81 -19.66 20.46
CA ASP A 184 -2.68 -20.85 21.31
C ASP A 184 -1.55 -21.78 20.80
#